data_AF-A0A1S1QIW7-F1
#
_entry.id   AF-A0A1S1QIW7-F1
#
_cell.length_a   1.000
_cell.length_b   1.000
_cell.length_c   1.000
_cell.angle_alpha   90.00
_cell.angle_beta   90.00
_cell.angle_gamma   90.00
#
_symmetry.space_group_name_H-M   'P 1'
#
loop_
_entity.id
_entity.type
_entity.pdbx_description
1 polymer ?
#
loop_
_entity_poly.entity_id
_entity_poly.type
_entity_poly.pdbx_seq_one_letter_code
_entity_poly.pdbx_strand_id
1 'polypeptide(L)'
;MAGIPESTKISLRQRLAAHAASEWPGISQVSTRYRGRFAYIDATGPDGDNQPLCRLRYVGYANSWGFAIWRASHDDYADSVLIDGTWTGTAEAALDLAAGLYLPDATDHRRTNTEDH
;
A
#
# COMPACT_ATOMS: atom_id res chain seq x y z
N MET A 1 0.87 -11.26 -23.72
CA MET A 1 1.42 -10.99 -22.37
C MET A 1 0.25 -10.88 -21.40
N ALA A 2 0.08 -11.85 -20.50
CA ALA A 2 -1.08 -11.88 -19.60
C ALA A 2 -1.09 -10.68 -18.65
N GLY A 3 -2.21 -9.95 -18.64
CA GLY A 3 -2.51 -8.98 -17.58
C GLY A 3 -2.84 -9.71 -16.27
N ILE A 4 -3.00 -8.95 -15.19
CA ILE A 4 -3.40 -9.50 -13.90
C ILE A 4 -4.76 -10.21 -14.06
N PRO A 5 -4.92 -11.47 -13.61
CA PRO A 5 -6.20 -12.17 -13.62
C PRO A 5 -7.24 -11.40 -12.81
N GLU A 6 -8.50 -11.38 -13.24
CA GLU A 6 -9.57 -10.67 -12.50
C GLU A 6 -9.75 -11.18 -11.08
N SER A 7 -9.63 -12.49 -10.87
CA SER A 7 -9.66 -13.12 -9.54
C SER A 7 -8.60 -12.50 -8.61
N THR A 8 -7.39 -12.31 -9.13
CA THR A 8 -6.28 -11.70 -8.40
C THR A 8 -6.56 -10.22 -8.08
N LYS A 9 -7.14 -9.46 -9.01
CA LYS A 9 -7.55 -8.06 -8.76
C LYS A 9 -8.61 -7.96 -7.67
N ILE A 10 -9.61 -8.85 -7.70
CA ILE A 10 -10.71 -8.85 -6.73
C ILE A 10 -10.17 -9.19 -5.34
N SER A 11 -9.38 -10.27 -5.21
CA SER A 11 -8.78 -10.65 -3.93
C SER A 11 -7.85 -9.58 -3.38
N LEU A 12 -7.06 -8.93 -4.25
CA LEU A 12 -6.16 -7.84 -3.87
C LEU A 12 -6.95 -6.64 -3.29
N ARG A 13 -7.98 -6.19 -4.02
CA ARG A 13 -8.87 -5.12 -3.57
C ARG A 13 -9.51 -5.44 -2.22
N GLN A 14 -10.03 -6.65 -2.06
CA GLN A 14 -10.71 -7.06 -0.82
C GLN A 14 -9.77 -7.07 0.37
N ARG A 15 -8.55 -7.61 0.21
CA ARG A 15 -7.54 -7.60 1.27
C ARG A 15 -7.09 -6.19 1.66
N LEU A 16 -6.78 -5.35 0.67
CA LEU A 16 -6.37 -3.96 0.92
C LEU A 16 -7.48 -3.17 1.63
N ALA A 17 -8.73 -3.30 1.18
CA ALA A 17 -9.85 -2.62 1.79
C ALA A 17 -10.11 -3.10 3.24
N ALA A 18 -10.07 -4.42 3.47
CA ALA A 18 -10.25 -4.99 4.80
C ALA A 18 -9.12 -4.60 5.76
N HIS A 19 -7.88 -4.60 5.29
CA HIS A 19 -6.71 -4.22 6.08
C HIS A 19 -6.71 -2.73 6.40
N ALA A 20 -7.00 -1.87 5.42
CA ALA A 20 -7.15 -0.43 5.65
C ALA A 20 -8.27 -0.11 6.64
N ALA A 21 -9.41 -0.79 6.55
CA ALA A 21 -10.50 -0.59 7.50
C ALA A 21 -10.16 -1.06 8.92
N SER A 22 -9.26 -2.03 9.09
CA SER A 22 -8.80 -2.53 10.39
C SER A 22 -7.73 -1.64 11.01
N GLU A 23 -6.69 -1.29 10.25
CA GLU A 23 -5.48 -0.64 10.76
C GLU A 23 -5.51 0.89 10.61
N TRP A 24 -6.33 1.41 9.69
CA TRP A 24 -6.32 2.83 9.29
C TRP A 24 -7.74 3.43 9.33
N PRO A 25 -8.29 3.71 10.52
CA PRO A 25 -9.62 4.30 10.66
C PRO A 25 -9.73 5.71 10.03
N GLY A 26 -8.59 6.37 9.78
CA GLY A 26 -8.53 7.65 9.05
C GLY A 26 -8.68 7.53 7.52
N ILE A 27 -8.72 6.34 6.95
CA ILE A 27 -8.95 6.14 5.51
C ILE A 27 -10.44 5.86 5.27
N SER A 28 -11.11 6.72 4.50
CA SER A 28 -12.52 6.51 4.15
C SER A 28 -12.68 5.40 3.11
N GLN A 29 -11.75 5.30 2.15
CA GLN A 29 -11.78 4.25 1.13
C GLN A 29 -10.40 4.03 0.51
N VAL A 30 -10.08 2.76 0.17
CA VAL A 30 -8.94 2.43 -0.69
C VAL A 30 -9.43 2.14 -2.10
N SER A 31 -8.90 2.90 -3.05
CA SER A 31 -9.14 2.75 -4.47
C SER A 31 -7.96 2.03 -5.12
N THR A 32 -8.27 1.14 -6.06
CA THR A 32 -7.26 0.33 -6.79
C THR A 32 -7.47 0.47 -8.28
N ARG A 33 -6.49 1.03 -8.98
CA ARG A 33 -6.53 1.23 -10.44
C ARG A 33 -5.57 0.30 -11.13
N TYR A 34 -6.03 -0.44 -12.13
CA TYR A 34 -5.20 -1.42 -12.85
C TYR A 34 -4.84 -0.89 -14.24
N ARG A 35 -3.54 -0.81 -14.56
CA ARG A 35 -3.04 -0.47 -15.89
C ARG A 35 -2.05 -1.52 -16.38
N GLY A 36 -2.53 -2.43 -17.22
CA GLY A 36 -1.72 -3.53 -17.77
C GLY A 36 -1.22 -4.48 -16.68
N ARG A 37 0.07 -4.41 -16.35
CA ARG A 37 0.74 -5.20 -15.30
C ARG A 37 0.95 -4.42 -14.00
N PHE A 38 0.50 -3.18 -13.93
CA PHE A 38 0.63 -2.32 -12.76
C PHE A 38 -0.73 -2.15 -12.09
N ALA A 39 -0.75 -2.17 -10.77
CA ALA A 39 -1.87 -1.78 -9.94
C ALA A 39 -1.42 -0.56 -9.12
N TYR A 40 -2.19 0.51 -9.20
CA TYR A 40 -1.99 1.74 -8.45
C TYR A 40 -2.97 1.72 -7.29
N ILE A 41 -2.48 2.08 -6.12
CA ILE A 41 -3.25 2.10 -4.88
C ILE A 41 -3.30 3.54 -4.41
N ASP A 42 -4.52 4.03 -4.29
CA ASP A 42 -4.86 5.36 -3.82
C ASP A 42 -5.74 5.24 -2.58
N ALA A 43 -5.46 6.05 -1.57
CA ALA A 43 -6.32 6.17 -0.39
C ALA A 43 -7.06 7.49 -0.42
N THR A 44 -8.36 7.41 -0.13
CA THR A 44 -9.24 8.57 0.01
C THR A 44 -9.38 8.89 1.50
N GLY A 45 -8.90 10.08 1.89
CA GLY A 45 -9.07 10.60 3.25
C GLY A 45 -10.52 11.02 3.55
N PRO A 46 -10.81 11.46 4.79
CA PRO A 46 -12.15 11.90 5.18
C PRO A 46 -12.61 13.17 4.43
N ASP A 47 -11.65 14.01 4.01
CA ASP A 47 -11.90 15.20 3.19
C ASP A 47 -12.20 14.89 1.71
N GLY A 48 -12.09 13.61 1.31
CA GLY A 48 -12.22 13.20 -0.09
C GLY A 48 -10.94 13.41 -0.92
N ASP A 49 -9.84 13.84 -0.29
CA ASP A 49 -8.53 13.92 -0.95
C ASP A 49 -8.01 12.52 -1.26
N ASN A 50 -7.52 12.35 -2.49
CA ASN A 50 -7.07 11.07 -3.00
C ASN A 50 -5.54 11.01 -3.06
N GLN A 51 -4.93 10.45 -2.02
CA GLN A 51 -3.50 10.36 -1.87
C GLN A 51 -2.96 9.08 -2.54
N PRO A 52 -2.04 9.19 -3.53
CA PRO A 52 -1.36 8.02 -4.08
C PRO A 52 -0.41 7.41 -3.03
N LEU A 53 -0.64 6.14 -2.68
CA LEU A 53 0.15 5.44 -1.67
C LEU A 53 1.31 4.67 -2.30
N CYS A 54 0.96 3.66 -3.10
CA CYS A 54 1.94 2.77 -3.68
C CYS A 54 1.49 2.17 -5.01
N ARG A 55 2.46 1.66 -5.75
CA ARG A 55 2.31 1.03 -7.05
C ARG A 55 2.78 -0.41 -6.94
N LEU A 56 1.90 -1.37 -7.22
CA LEU A 56 2.23 -2.78 -7.34
C LEU A 56 2.46 -3.17 -8.81
N ARG A 57 3.47 -4.00 -9.07
CA ARG A 57 3.82 -4.59 -10.36
C ARG A 57 3.61 -6.09 -10.26
N TYR A 58 2.78 -6.62 -11.14
CA TYR A 58 2.55 -8.05 -11.27
C TYR A 58 3.75 -8.74 -11.92
N VAL A 59 4.37 -9.64 -11.16
CA VAL A 59 5.53 -10.43 -11.60
C VAL A 59 5.17 -11.86 -12.01
N GLY A 60 3.89 -12.23 -11.95
CA GLY A 60 3.38 -13.56 -12.38
C GLY A 60 2.78 -14.41 -11.27
N TYR A 61 2.93 -14.02 -10.00
CA TYR A 61 2.36 -14.72 -8.85
C TYR A 61 1.34 -13.85 -8.12
N ALA A 62 0.26 -14.45 -7.61
CA ALA A 62 -0.78 -13.73 -6.88
C ALA A 62 -0.32 -13.27 -5.48
N ASN A 63 0.71 -13.90 -4.92
CA ASN A 63 1.27 -13.58 -3.60
C ASN A 63 2.53 -12.70 -3.66
N SER A 64 3.14 -12.56 -4.84
CA SER A 64 4.38 -11.81 -5.02
C SER A 64 4.13 -10.66 -5.97
N TRP A 65 4.29 -9.45 -5.45
CA TRP A 65 4.14 -8.22 -6.18
C TRP A 65 5.40 -7.39 -6.00
N GLY A 66 5.98 -6.90 -7.10
CA GLY A 66 6.95 -5.82 -6.98
C GLY A 66 6.21 -4.58 -6.52
N PHE A 67 6.76 -3.78 -5.62
CA PHE A 67 6.08 -2.58 -5.13
C PHE A 67 7.01 -1.38 -5.18
N ALA A 68 6.44 -0.22 -5.45
CA ALA A 68 7.11 1.05 -5.45
C ALA A 68 6.30 2.00 -4.58
N ILE A 69 6.91 2.51 -3.51
CA ILE A 69 6.29 3.49 -2.63
C ILE A 69 6.42 4.85 -3.32
N TRP A 70 5.32 5.61 -3.34
CA TRP A 70 5.39 7.00 -3.76
C TRP A 70 6.35 7.74 -2.82
N ARG A 71 7.09 8.77 -3.28
CA ARG A 71 7.86 9.67 -2.39
C ARG A 71 7.42 11.11 -2.61
N ALA A 72 6.56 11.64 -1.73
CA ALA A 72 6.08 13.02 -1.84
C ALA A 72 7.22 14.05 -1.75
N SER A 73 8.28 13.78 -1.00
CA SER A 73 9.45 14.67 -0.96
C SER A 73 10.21 14.76 -2.28
N HIS A 74 9.97 13.86 -3.23
CA HIS A 74 10.68 13.81 -4.52
C HIS A 74 9.75 13.75 -5.75
N ASP A 75 8.42 13.76 -5.54
CA ASP A 75 7.39 13.52 -6.57
C ASP A 75 7.69 12.28 -7.45
N ASP A 76 8.31 11.25 -6.86
CA ASP A 76 8.81 10.10 -7.62
C ASP A 76 8.48 8.76 -6.96
N TYR A 77 8.15 7.77 -7.78
CA TYR A 77 7.94 6.40 -7.33
C TYR A 77 9.28 5.66 -7.24
N ALA A 78 9.89 5.61 -6.06
CA ALA A 78 11.04 4.76 -5.82
C ALA A 78 10.64 3.28 -5.87
N ASP A 79 11.36 2.50 -6.67
CA ASP A 79 11.38 1.04 -6.49
C ASP A 79 11.83 0.76 -5.05
N SER A 80 10.96 0.14 -4.26
CA SER A 80 11.14 0.01 -2.82
C SER A 80 11.44 -1.44 -2.51
N VAL A 81 12.56 -1.67 -1.82
CA VAL A 81 12.95 -2.98 -1.32
C VAL A 81 12.31 -3.14 0.05
N LEU A 82 11.69 -4.30 0.34
CA LEU A 82 11.17 -4.55 1.70
C LEU A 82 12.33 -4.52 2.72
N ILE A 83 12.00 -4.30 4.00
CA ILE A 83 12.94 -4.46 5.13
C ILE A 83 13.65 -5.84 5.13
N ASP A 84 13.05 -6.84 4.48
CA ASP A 84 13.57 -8.20 4.27
C ASP A 84 14.57 -8.32 3.09
N GLY A 85 14.92 -7.21 2.41
CA GLY A 85 15.84 -7.23 1.27
C GLY A 85 15.25 -7.83 -0.02
N THR A 86 13.95 -8.14 -0.02
CA THR A 86 13.27 -8.75 -1.16
C THR A 86 12.58 -7.68 -2.02
N TRP A 87 12.70 -7.79 -3.34
CA TRP A 87 12.08 -6.90 -4.35
C TRP A 87 10.57 -7.16 -4.55
N THR A 88 10.02 -8.14 -3.85
CA THR A 88 8.64 -8.61 -3.98
C THR A 88 8.06 -8.95 -2.62
N GLY A 89 6.88 -8.42 -2.31
CA GLY A 89 6.17 -8.70 -1.05
C GLY A 89 4.67 -8.83 -1.22
N THR A 90 3.97 -8.91 -0.09
CA THR A 90 2.51 -8.86 -0.05
C THR A 90 2.02 -7.43 -0.21
N ALA A 91 0.84 -7.28 -0.83
CA ALA A 91 0.22 -5.97 -1.00
C ALA A 91 -0.09 -5.26 0.31
N GLU A 92 -0.37 -6.04 1.36
CA GLU A 92 -0.68 -5.55 2.71
C GLU A 92 0.54 -4.87 3.34
N ALA A 93 1.72 -5.49 3.26
CA ALA A 93 2.96 -4.88 3.75
C ALA A 93 3.35 -3.59 2.99
N ALA A 94 3.08 -3.54 1.68
CA ALA A 94 3.29 -2.34 0.88
C ALA A 94 2.30 -1.22 1.24
N LEU A 95 1.07 -1.58 1.63
CA LEU A 95 0.08 -0.63 2.11
C LEU A 95 0.47 -0.07 3.47
N ASP A 96 0.87 -0.91 4.42
CA ASP A 96 1.29 -0.50 5.75
C ASP A 96 2.47 0.49 5.72
N LEU A 97 3.51 0.18 4.94
CA LEU A 97 4.64 1.10 4.74
C LEU A 97 4.23 2.44 4.13
N ALA A 98 3.39 2.42 3.09
CA ALA A 98 2.95 3.65 2.44
C ALA A 98 2.02 4.46 3.35
N ALA A 99 1.06 3.81 4.01
CA ALA A 99 0.15 4.46 4.93
C ALA A 99 0.90 5.07 6.13
N GLY A 100 1.88 4.37 6.71
CA GLY A 100 2.75 4.92 7.76
C GLY A 100 3.60 6.12 7.34
N LEU A 101 3.94 6.24 6.06
CA LEU A 101 4.66 7.41 5.52
C LEU A 101 3.72 8.58 5.21
N TYR A 102 2.51 8.32 4.72
CA TYR A 102 1.62 9.33 4.14
C TYR A 102 0.51 9.80 5.06
N LEU A 103 0.13 9.01 6.05
CA LEU A 103 -0.93 9.30 6.99
C LEU A 103 -0.29 9.52 8.36
N PRO A 104 0.16 10.76 8.66
CA PRO A 104 0.92 11.05 9.88
C PRO A 104 0.14 10.89 11.20
N ASP A 105 -1.10 10.36 11.18
CA ASP A 105 -2.00 10.36 12.34
C ASP A 105 -2.87 9.08 12.44
N ALA A 106 -2.27 7.89 12.37
CA ALA A 106 -2.92 6.68 12.90
C ALA A 106 -1.94 5.66 13.50
N THR A 107 -0.63 5.91 13.46
CA THR A 107 0.37 5.09 14.13
C THR A 107 0.73 5.66 15.50
N ASP A 108 -0.27 5.87 16.36
CA ASP A 108 -0.07 5.74 17.81
C ASP A 108 -0.71 4.43 18.29
N HIS A 109 -0.19 3.31 17.79
CA HIS A 109 -0.44 2.01 18.42
C HIS A 109 0.86 1.24 18.70
N ARG A 110 2.03 1.88 18.49
CA ARG A 110 3.34 1.27 18.77
C ARG A 110 4.35 2.22 19.44
N ARG A 111 3.89 3.18 20.23
CA ARG A 111 4.73 3.85 21.26
C ARG A 111 4.29 3.45 22.66
N THR A 112 4.35 2.16 22.97
CA THR A 112 4.76 1.77 24.32
C THR A 112 6.23 1.40 24.25
N ASN A 113 7.03 2.08 25.06
CA ASN A 113 8.42 1.78 25.39
C ASN A 113 9.54 2.59 24.71
N THR A 114 9.62 3.86 25.08
CA THR A 114 10.81 4.74 25.21
C THR A 114 10.21 5.94 25.97
N GLU A 115 10.42 6.19 27.26
CA GLU A 115 11.56 6.08 28.17
C GLU A 115 11.04 5.99 29.61
N ASP A 116 11.63 5.14 30.47
CA ASP A 116 11.56 5.30 31.93
C ASP A 116 12.96 5.67 32.41
N HIS A 117 13.02 6.73 33.22
CA HIS A 117 14.18 7.56 33.51
C HIS A 117 14.77 7.25 34.89
#